data_AF-K2G5D1-F1
#
_entry.id   AF-K2G5D1-F1
#
_cell.length_a   1.000
_cell.length_b   1.000
_cell.length_c   1.000
_cell.angle_alpha   90.00
_cell.angle_beta   90.00
_cell.angle_gamma   90.00
#
_symmetry.space_group_name_H-M   'P 1'
#
loop_
_entity.id
_entity.type
_entity.pdbx_description
1 polymer ?
#
loop_
_entity_poly.entity_id
_entity_poly.type
_entity_poly.pdbx_seq_one_letter_code
_entity_poly.pdbx_strand_id
1 'polypeptide(L)'
;MGILSWLKKLSGDSENQKNTTDLSSSTKSDGTHFDINPVYRKKLSNDLFPGEVLLLNWINGNSIPESFPNYFAYHYGIDASSSLDRLISGGFLRYATATETITKLKNDELKEILKSHDLKVSGKKADLIDRIQEYLSSNEIEEEVNKYSSKLFLTDKGQEVFEEFYYIVPAHRFGSKDGSYNVANAIKFIKNSKAGVTNYDIALDLLKKEEKSNLKSENFGLYRNNKLYLYDLHKREAMNDYSFMYILQVFIMDMSGLDNAQYIDKPESIMFAPGIRNNIIKEIERNQMNESQVHTKFSEAWNHLIPDLPFHYLTEEECLSALWLFIDEEEEKARQLITNSYKNLNKNEITKKTNLYFLDDLI
;
A
#
# COMPACT_ATOMS: atom_id res chain seq x y z
N MET A 1 23.56 26.60 -9.90
CA MET A 1 24.56 25.55 -10.20
C MET A 1 23.77 24.34 -10.65
N GLY A 2 23.77 24.06 -11.95
CA GLY A 2 22.72 23.26 -12.59
C GLY A 2 22.83 21.74 -12.41
N ILE A 3 21.69 21.09 -12.63
CA ILE A 3 21.35 19.64 -12.66
C ILE A 3 22.48 18.70 -13.11
N LEU A 4 23.40 19.16 -13.97
CA LEU A 4 24.54 18.40 -14.45
C LEU A 4 25.58 18.05 -13.37
N SER A 5 25.67 18.79 -12.25
CA SER A 5 26.57 18.40 -11.15
C SER A 5 26.05 17.22 -10.33
N TRP A 6 24.72 17.05 -10.27
CA TRP A 6 24.06 15.99 -9.52
C TRP A 6 24.17 14.62 -10.21
N LEU A 7 24.02 14.57 -11.55
CA LEU A 7 24.13 13.32 -12.33
C LEU A 7 25.52 12.64 -12.24
N LYS A 8 26.58 13.40 -11.95
CA LYS A 8 27.95 12.86 -11.79
C LYS A 8 28.23 12.28 -10.40
N LYS A 9 27.40 12.59 -9.39
CA LYS A 9 27.65 12.22 -7.99
C LYS A 9 27.01 10.87 -7.62
N LEU A 10 26.06 10.37 -8.42
CA LEU A 10 25.33 9.12 -8.16
C LEU A 10 26.00 7.85 -8.71
N SER A 11 27.14 7.96 -9.40
CA SER A 11 27.87 6.80 -9.95
C SER A 11 29.01 6.29 -9.04
N GLY A 12 28.95 6.55 -7.74
CA GLY A 12 29.97 6.10 -6.78
C GLY A 12 29.37 5.55 -5.49
N ASP A 13 29.54 4.23 -5.30
CA ASP A 13 29.43 3.41 -4.09
C ASP A 13 28.26 3.63 -3.12
N SER A 14 27.29 2.71 -3.19
CA SER A 14 26.25 2.50 -2.18
C SER A 14 26.72 1.49 -1.12
N GLU A 15 26.96 1.92 0.10
CA GLU A 15 26.98 1.05 1.29
C GLU A 15 25.61 1.07 1.98
N ASN A 16 25.04 -0.13 2.13
CA ASN A 16 23.76 -0.40 2.77
C ASN A 16 23.83 -0.24 4.30
N GLN A 17 22.98 0.60 4.88
CA GLN A 17 22.55 0.45 6.27
C GLN A 17 21.02 0.44 6.37
N LYS A 18 20.51 -0.73 6.77
CA LYS A 18 19.12 -0.94 7.17
C LYS A 18 18.92 -0.33 8.55
N ASN A 19 18.09 0.71 8.65
CA ASN A 19 17.51 1.13 9.92
C ASN A 19 15.99 0.98 9.84
N THR A 20 15.51 -0.08 10.47
CA THR A 20 14.11 -0.28 10.87
C THR A 20 13.88 0.47 12.17
N THR A 21 13.11 1.55 12.14
CA THR A 21 12.58 2.19 13.36
C THR A 21 11.10 1.85 13.49
N ASP A 22 10.85 0.88 14.36
CA ASP A 22 9.55 0.64 14.98
C ASP A 22 9.19 1.84 15.86
N LEU A 23 8.15 2.57 15.46
CA LEU A 23 7.41 3.46 16.36
C LEU A 23 6.12 2.76 16.76
N SER A 24 6.22 1.94 17.82
CA SER A 24 5.06 1.45 18.55
C SER A 24 4.64 2.50 19.57
N SER A 25 3.59 3.26 19.27
CA SER A 25 2.87 4.02 20.28
C SER A 25 1.96 3.06 21.04
N SER A 26 2.37 2.75 22.27
CA SER A 26 1.62 1.92 23.20
C SER A 26 0.44 2.69 23.81
N THR A 27 -0.76 2.48 23.27
CA THR A 27 -1.99 2.63 24.06
C THR A 27 -2.43 1.23 24.50
N LYS A 28 -2.19 0.93 25.78
CA LYS A 28 -2.82 -0.21 26.46
C LYS A 28 -4.33 0.06 26.49
N SER A 29 -5.10 -0.66 25.69
CA SER A 29 -6.53 -0.82 25.90
C SER A 29 -6.76 -2.17 26.58
N ASP A 30 -7.41 -2.11 27.74
CA ASP A 30 -8.00 -3.25 28.44
C ASP A 30 -8.92 -4.03 27.48
N GLY A 31 -9.03 -5.35 27.69
CA GLY A 31 -9.66 -6.30 26.78
C GLY A 31 -11.01 -5.83 26.18
N THR A 32 -11.07 -5.77 24.85
CA THR A 32 -12.28 -5.39 24.12
C THR A 32 -12.52 -6.33 22.95
N HIS A 33 -13.76 -6.82 22.85
CA HIS A 33 -14.31 -7.36 21.61
C HIS A 33 -13.91 -6.47 20.42
N PHE A 34 -13.21 -7.03 19.44
CA PHE A 34 -12.94 -6.31 18.20
C PHE A 34 -14.28 -6.03 17.52
N ASP A 35 -14.59 -4.75 17.29
CA ASP A 35 -15.78 -4.35 16.53
C ASP A 35 -15.56 -4.66 15.05
N ILE A 36 -15.78 -5.93 14.72
CA ILE A 36 -15.64 -6.46 13.36
C ILE A 36 -16.76 -5.89 12.50
N ASN A 37 -16.38 -5.24 11.40
CA ASN A 37 -17.34 -4.66 10.46
C ASN A 37 -18.42 -5.70 10.07
N PRO A 38 -19.72 -5.40 10.22
CA PRO A 38 -20.79 -6.35 9.94
C PRO A 38 -20.80 -6.91 8.52
N VAL A 39 -20.19 -6.22 7.55
CA VAL A 39 -20.03 -6.72 6.17
C VAL A 39 -19.19 -7.99 6.14
N TYR A 40 -18.16 -8.11 6.99
CA TYR A 40 -17.25 -9.26 7.00
C TYR A 40 -17.90 -10.52 7.59
N ARG A 41 -18.97 -10.36 8.37
CA ARG A 41 -19.74 -11.47 8.95
C ARG A 41 -20.91 -11.92 8.09
N LYS A 42 -21.03 -11.41 6.86
CA LYS A 42 -22.05 -11.83 5.90
C LYS A 42 -21.40 -12.68 4.82
N LYS A 43 -22.05 -13.79 4.49
CA LYS A 43 -21.67 -14.60 3.34
C LYS A 43 -21.91 -13.85 2.04
N LEU A 44 -21.01 -14.08 1.10
CA LEU A 44 -21.07 -13.66 -0.29
C LEU A 44 -22.02 -14.62 -1.07
N SER A 45 -22.22 -14.35 -2.36
CA SER A 45 -23.09 -15.16 -3.24
C SER A 45 -22.68 -16.63 -3.35
N ASN A 46 -21.41 -16.94 -3.14
CA ASN A 46 -20.85 -18.29 -3.20
C ASN A 46 -20.73 -18.98 -1.82
N ASP A 47 -21.48 -18.48 -0.82
CA ASP A 47 -21.48 -18.98 0.57
C ASP A 47 -20.19 -18.76 1.38
N LEU A 48 -19.17 -18.06 0.84
CA LEU A 48 -17.94 -17.71 1.56
C LEU A 48 -18.05 -16.38 2.31
N PHE A 49 -17.32 -16.23 3.40
CA PHE A 49 -17.06 -14.93 4.02
C PHE A 49 -15.94 -14.18 3.28
N PRO A 50 -15.90 -12.83 3.30
CA PRO A 50 -14.79 -12.05 2.76
C PRO A 50 -13.42 -12.47 3.31
N GLY A 51 -13.36 -12.84 4.60
CA GLY A 51 -12.14 -13.37 5.21
C GLY A 51 -11.67 -14.69 4.60
N GLU A 52 -12.59 -15.54 4.14
CA GLU A 52 -12.26 -16.83 3.51
C GLU A 52 -11.70 -16.65 2.10
N VAL A 53 -12.16 -15.64 1.36
CA VAL A 53 -11.55 -15.26 0.07
C VAL A 53 -10.10 -14.84 0.25
N LEU A 54 -9.80 -14.09 1.32
CA LEU A 54 -8.42 -13.73 1.67
C LEU A 54 -7.60 -14.94 2.13
N LEU A 55 -8.22 -15.86 2.87
CA LEU A 55 -7.58 -17.09 3.32
C LEU A 55 -7.18 -17.97 2.12
N LEU A 56 -8.06 -18.11 1.12
CA LEU A 56 -7.75 -18.79 -0.15
C LEU A 56 -6.51 -18.18 -0.82
N ASN A 57 -6.45 -16.85 -0.94
CA ASN A 57 -5.31 -16.17 -1.54
C ASN A 57 -4.04 -16.36 -0.71
N TRP A 58 -4.16 -16.35 0.61
CA TRP A 58 -3.03 -16.44 1.52
C TRP A 58 -2.42 -17.84 1.57
N ILE A 59 -3.25 -18.90 1.59
CA ILE A 59 -2.78 -20.28 1.71
C ILE A 59 -2.36 -20.92 0.38
N ASN A 60 -2.82 -20.38 -0.76
CA ASN A 60 -2.50 -20.95 -2.07
C ASN A 60 -0.99 -21.03 -2.33
N GLY A 61 -0.50 -22.22 -2.63
CA GLY A 61 0.91 -22.53 -2.84
C GLY A 61 1.74 -22.73 -1.56
N ASN A 62 1.13 -22.57 -0.39
CA ASN A 62 1.76 -22.69 0.91
C ASN A 62 1.32 -23.96 1.64
N SER A 63 2.16 -24.42 2.57
CA SER A 63 1.83 -25.49 3.52
C SER A 63 0.94 -24.92 4.62
N ILE A 64 0.17 -25.79 5.29
CA ILE A 64 -0.61 -25.40 6.46
C ILE A 64 0.35 -24.89 7.54
N PRO A 65 0.19 -23.64 8.02
CA PRO A 65 1.08 -23.08 9.03
C PRO A 65 0.76 -23.65 10.42
N GLU A 66 1.69 -23.51 11.37
CA GLU A 66 1.41 -23.77 12.79
C GLU A 66 0.41 -22.76 13.38
N SER A 67 0.41 -21.53 12.85
CA SER A 67 -0.51 -20.46 13.27
C SER A 67 -0.86 -19.53 12.11
N PHE A 68 -2.08 -19.00 12.13
CA PHE A 68 -2.56 -18.06 11.12
C PHE A 68 -2.35 -16.60 11.56
N PRO A 69 -2.18 -15.67 10.62
CA PRO A 69 -2.17 -14.24 10.93
C PRO A 69 -3.40 -13.80 11.72
N ASN A 70 -3.17 -13.08 12.83
CA ASN A 70 -4.21 -12.63 13.76
C ASN A 70 -5.32 -11.78 13.12
N TYR A 71 -5.06 -11.14 11.97
CA TYR A 71 -6.06 -10.31 11.29
C TYR A 71 -7.26 -11.12 10.77
N PHE A 72 -7.11 -12.44 10.51
CA PHE A 72 -8.26 -13.27 10.12
C PHE A 72 -9.33 -13.30 11.21
N ALA A 73 -8.91 -13.45 12.47
CA ALA A 73 -9.81 -13.43 13.62
C ALA A 73 -10.24 -11.99 13.96
N TYR A 74 -9.29 -11.08 14.17
CA TYR A 74 -9.59 -9.76 14.73
C TYR A 74 -10.16 -8.75 13.74
N HIS A 75 -9.81 -8.85 12.45
CA HIS A 75 -10.32 -7.94 11.42
C HIS A 75 -11.49 -8.56 10.66
N TYR A 76 -11.39 -9.83 10.27
CA TYR A 76 -12.41 -10.49 9.44
C TYR A 76 -13.41 -11.35 10.21
N GLY A 77 -13.16 -11.64 11.49
CA GLY A 77 -14.08 -12.41 12.33
C GLY A 77 -14.20 -13.88 11.95
N ILE A 78 -13.21 -14.45 11.26
CA ILE A 78 -13.19 -15.88 10.92
C ILE A 78 -12.18 -16.63 11.79
N ASP A 79 -12.53 -17.84 12.18
CA ASP A 79 -11.54 -18.81 12.65
C ASP A 79 -10.84 -19.40 11.42
N ALA A 80 -9.57 -19.09 11.23
CA ALA A 80 -8.85 -19.44 10.01
C ALA A 80 -8.66 -20.96 9.86
N SER A 81 -8.48 -21.70 10.96
CA SER A 81 -8.33 -23.16 10.93
C SER A 81 -9.63 -23.84 10.50
N SER A 82 -10.73 -23.54 11.18
CA SER A 82 -12.06 -24.10 10.85
C SER A 82 -12.54 -23.65 9.48
N SER A 83 -12.16 -22.44 9.05
CA SER A 83 -12.41 -21.97 7.69
C SER A 83 -11.60 -22.75 6.66
N LEU A 84 -10.34 -23.04 6.93
CA LEU A 84 -9.50 -23.84 6.04
C LEU A 84 -10.09 -25.24 5.82
N ASP A 85 -10.51 -25.93 6.89
CA ASP A 85 -11.12 -27.26 6.80
C ASP A 85 -12.40 -27.25 5.95
N ARG A 86 -13.21 -26.18 6.08
CA ARG A 86 -14.41 -25.97 5.25
C ARG A 86 -14.07 -25.68 3.80
N LEU A 87 -13.01 -24.92 3.53
CA LEU A 87 -12.57 -24.63 2.16
C LEU A 87 -12.03 -25.87 1.45
N ILE A 88 -11.31 -26.75 2.16
CA ILE A 88 -10.85 -28.04 1.63
C ILE A 88 -12.06 -28.96 1.38
N SER A 89 -12.91 -29.16 2.39
CA SER A 89 -14.09 -30.02 2.28
C SER A 89 -15.10 -29.51 1.24
N GLY A 90 -15.19 -28.19 1.07
CA GLY A 90 -16.02 -27.53 0.07
C GLY A 90 -15.44 -27.54 -1.35
N GLY A 91 -14.25 -28.13 -1.54
CA GLY A 91 -13.61 -28.29 -2.84
C GLY A 91 -13.03 -27.00 -3.43
N PHE A 92 -12.74 -25.99 -2.62
CA PHE A 92 -12.05 -24.76 -3.07
C PHE A 92 -10.52 -24.91 -3.04
N LEU A 93 -10.04 -25.76 -2.14
CA LEU A 93 -8.63 -26.12 -2.01
C LEU A 93 -8.47 -27.63 -2.14
N ARG A 94 -7.30 -28.03 -2.62
CA ARG A 94 -6.83 -29.41 -2.60
C ARG A 94 -5.40 -29.46 -2.09
N TYR A 95 -5.02 -30.61 -1.55
CA TYR A 95 -3.61 -30.89 -1.34
C TYR A 95 -2.88 -30.97 -2.69
N ALA A 96 -1.63 -30.55 -2.68
CA ALA A 96 -0.71 -30.75 -3.78
C ALA A 96 -0.62 -32.23 -4.11
N THR A 97 -0.61 -32.55 -5.40
CA THR A 97 -0.30 -33.91 -5.84
C THR A 97 1.13 -34.27 -5.46
N ALA A 98 1.39 -35.58 -5.43
CA ALA A 98 2.70 -36.09 -5.09
C ALA A 98 3.78 -35.57 -6.07
N THR A 99 3.46 -35.54 -7.37
CA THR A 99 4.28 -34.96 -8.43
C THR A 99 4.54 -33.46 -8.22
N GLU A 100 3.51 -32.65 -7.97
CA GLU A 100 3.67 -31.22 -7.69
C GLU A 100 4.57 -30.99 -6.47
N THR A 101 4.42 -31.80 -5.44
CA THR A 101 5.20 -31.70 -4.20
C THR A 101 6.67 -32.03 -4.42
N ILE A 102 7.01 -33.12 -5.13
CA ILE A 102 8.39 -33.50 -5.47
C ILE A 102 9.13 -32.31 -6.10
N THR A 103 8.51 -31.63 -7.08
CA THR A 103 9.20 -30.55 -7.83
C THR A 103 9.62 -29.38 -6.93
N LYS A 104 8.96 -29.21 -5.78
CA LYS A 104 9.18 -28.11 -4.85
C LYS A 104 10.12 -28.46 -3.70
N LEU A 105 10.45 -29.73 -3.48
CA LEU A 105 11.41 -30.14 -2.46
C LEU A 105 12.80 -29.55 -2.71
N LYS A 106 13.55 -29.29 -1.65
CA LYS A 106 14.95 -28.89 -1.70
C LYS A 106 15.82 -30.05 -2.18
N ASN A 107 17.02 -29.75 -2.68
CA ASN A 107 17.94 -30.79 -3.15
C ASN A 107 18.27 -31.81 -2.06
N ASP A 108 18.39 -31.39 -0.80
CA ASP A 108 18.73 -32.31 0.28
C ASP A 108 17.57 -33.25 0.62
N GLU A 109 16.33 -32.74 0.65
CA GLU A 109 15.09 -33.54 0.80
C GLU A 109 14.95 -34.57 -0.34
N LEU A 110 15.22 -34.16 -1.59
CA LEU A 110 15.21 -35.09 -2.74
C LEU A 110 16.28 -36.18 -2.62
N LYS A 111 17.47 -35.83 -2.11
CA LYS A 111 18.55 -36.81 -1.89
C LYS A 111 18.24 -37.75 -0.73
N GLU A 112 17.54 -37.29 0.30
CA GLU A 112 17.08 -38.14 1.39
C GLU A 112 16.10 -39.21 0.89
N ILE A 113 15.13 -38.81 0.04
CA ILE A 113 14.21 -39.75 -0.63
C ILE A 113 14.98 -40.75 -1.50
N LEU A 114 15.90 -40.28 -2.34
CA LEU A 114 16.69 -41.19 -3.17
C LEU A 114 17.54 -42.15 -2.32
N LYS A 115 18.09 -41.68 -1.20
CA LYS A 115 18.91 -42.49 -0.31
C LYS A 115 18.08 -43.53 0.45
N SER A 116 16.84 -43.22 0.86
CA SER A 116 15.97 -44.21 1.53
C SER A 116 15.53 -45.35 0.62
N HIS A 117 15.63 -45.16 -0.70
CA HIS A 117 15.34 -46.15 -1.74
C HIS A 117 16.61 -46.73 -2.40
N ASP A 118 17.80 -46.54 -1.80
CA ASP A 118 19.10 -46.99 -2.31
C ASP A 118 19.42 -46.51 -3.76
N LEU A 119 18.88 -45.37 -4.16
CA LEU A 119 19.08 -44.75 -5.47
C LEU A 119 20.23 -43.73 -5.46
N LYS A 120 20.79 -43.49 -6.64
CA LYS A 120 21.90 -42.54 -6.83
C LYS A 120 21.47 -41.10 -6.47
N VAL A 121 22.21 -40.43 -5.60
CA VAL A 121 21.93 -39.07 -5.10
C VAL A 121 22.67 -37.93 -5.82
N SER A 122 23.48 -38.24 -6.84
CA SER A 122 24.21 -37.26 -7.64
C SER A 122 23.36 -36.69 -8.77
N GLY A 123 23.56 -35.42 -9.12
CA GLY A 123 22.92 -34.78 -10.27
C GLY A 123 22.44 -33.36 -9.95
N LYS A 124 21.91 -32.68 -10.97
CA LYS A 124 21.13 -31.46 -10.79
C LYS A 124 19.73 -31.81 -10.29
N LYS A 125 18.99 -30.82 -9.77
CA LYS A 125 17.66 -31.03 -9.19
C LYS A 125 16.70 -31.78 -10.14
N ALA A 126 16.70 -31.45 -11.42
CA ALA A 126 15.90 -32.13 -12.44
C ALA A 126 16.24 -33.63 -12.49
N ASP A 127 17.52 -33.99 -12.57
CA ASP A 127 17.97 -35.40 -12.58
C ASP A 127 17.55 -36.18 -11.33
N LEU A 128 17.43 -35.51 -10.18
CA LEU A 128 16.94 -36.15 -8.94
C LEU A 128 15.42 -36.37 -9.01
N ILE A 129 14.67 -35.38 -9.48
CA ILE A 129 13.21 -35.45 -9.66
C ILE A 129 12.86 -36.55 -10.67
N ASP A 130 13.50 -36.54 -11.83
CA ASP A 130 13.26 -37.51 -12.90
C ASP A 130 13.53 -38.93 -12.40
N ARG A 131 14.60 -39.14 -11.63
CA ARG A 131 14.91 -40.44 -11.03
C ARG A 131 13.86 -40.88 -10.00
N ILE A 132 13.37 -39.97 -9.17
CA ILE A 132 12.29 -40.29 -8.23
C ILE A 132 11.04 -40.71 -9.02
N GLN A 133 10.69 -39.98 -10.08
CA GLN A 133 9.51 -40.24 -10.89
C GLN A 133 9.63 -41.50 -11.77
N GLU A 134 10.84 -41.87 -12.17
CA GLU A 134 11.12 -43.06 -12.98
C GLU A 134 11.13 -44.35 -12.15
N TYR A 135 11.71 -44.32 -10.94
CA TYR A 135 11.98 -45.53 -10.17
C TYR A 135 10.99 -45.80 -9.03
N LEU A 136 10.23 -44.81 -8.56
CA LEU A 136 9.22 -45.00 -7.51
C LEU A 136 7.82 -45.00 -8.12
N SER A 137 6.95 -45.85 -7.58
CA SER A 137 5.52 -45.84 -7.88
C SER A 137 4.83 -44.58 -7.31
N SER A 138 3.64 -44.26 -7.81
CA SER A 138 2.87 -43.11 -7.34
C SER A 138 2.59 -43.17 -5.83
N ASN A 139 2.34 -44.36 -5.28
CA ASN A 139 2.09 -44.54 -3.84
C ASN A 139 3.36 -44.30 -3.01
N GLU A 140 4.51 -44.82 -3.44
CA GLU A 140 5.79 -44.63 -2.74
C GLU A 140 6.19 -43.15 -2.75
N ILE A 141 6.01 -42.48 -3.88
CA ILE A 141 6.21 -41.04 -4.00
C ILE A 141 5.30 -40.29 -3.02
N GLU A 142 4.02 -40.65 -2.94
CA GLU A 142 3.05 -40.02 -2.05
C GLU A 142 3.42 -40.20 -0.57
N GLU A 143 3.81 -41.40 -0.17
CA GLU A 143 4.31 -41.68 1.18
C GLU A 143 5.55 -40.84 1.54
N GLU A 144 6.49 -40.69 0.60
CA GLU A 144 7.69 -39.88 0.81
C GLU A 144 7.36 -38.40 0.89
N VAL A 145 6.57 -37.84 -0.03
CA VAL A 145 6.28 -36.40 -0.04
C VAL A 145 5.39 -35.94 1.12
N ASN A 146 4.52 -36.82 1.64
CA ASN A 146 3.65 -36.52 2.77
C ASN A 146 4.44 -36.19 4.05
N LYS A 147 5.72 -36.58 4.13
CA LYS A 147 6.61 -36.28 5.25
C LYS A 147 7.12 -34.83 5.24
N TYR A 148 7.15 -34.18 4.07
CA TYR A 148 7.87 -32.91 3.90
C TYR A 148 6.96 -31.69 3.92
N SER A 149 5.76 -31.74 3.30
CA SER A 149 4.73 -30.71 3.52
C SER A 149 3.44 -30.98 2.72
N SER A 150 2.29 -30.78 3.35
CA SER A 150 0.97 -30.75 2.70
C SER A 150 0.67 -29.35 2.13
N LYS A 151 1.29 -29.00 0.99
CA LYS A 151 0.94 -27.74 0.31
C LYS A 151 -0.49 -27.77 -0.18
N LEU A 152 -1.14 -26.61 -0.19
CA LEU A 152 -2.48 -26.45 -0.70
C LEU A 152 -2.48 -25.62 -1.97
N PHE A 153 -3.30 -26.02 -2.93
CA PHE A 153 -3.52 -25.30 -4.17
C PHE A 153 -5.01 -25.09 -4.39
N LEU A 154 -5.34 -24.00 -5.08
CA LEU A 154 -6.70 -23.75 -5.54
C LEU A 154 -7.13 -24.83 -6.53
N THR A 155 -8.36 -25.30 -6.37
CA THR A 155 -9.09 -26.01 -7.44
C THR A 155 -9.63 -24.99 -8.45
N ASP A 156 -10.22 -25.46 -9.55
CA ASP A 156 -10.91 -24.60 -10.52
C ASP A 156 -12.00 -23.76 -9.83
N LYS A 157 -12.80 -24.40 -8.96
CA LYS A 157 -13.79 -23.73 -8.12
C LYS A 157 -13.17 -22.66 -7.20
N GLY A 158 -11.97 -22.91 -6.66
CA GLY A 158 -11.22 -21.94 -5.87
C GLY A 158 -10.72 -20.75 -6.71
N GLN A 159 -10.36 -21.00 -7.98
CA GLN A 159 -9.91 -19.96 -8.91
C GLN A 159 -11.07 -19.06 -9.34
N GLU A 160 -12.25 -19.63 -9.60
CA GLU A 160 -13.49 -18.89 -9.94
C GLU A 160 -13.86 -17.85 -8.88
N VAL A 161 -13.53 -18.09 -7.59
CA VAL A 161 -13.75 -17.11 -6.51
C VAL A 161 -13.01 -15.79 -6.80
N PHE A 162 -11.82 -15.83 -7.38
CA PHE A 162 -11.05 -14.62 -7.69
C PHE A 162 -11.53 -13.90 -8.94
N GLU A 163 -12.28 -14.59 -9.82
CA GLU A 163 -12.97 -13.95 -10.93
C GLU A 163 -14.23 -13.22 -10.42
N GLU A 164 -15.03 -13.87 -9.59
CA GLU A 164 -16.26 -13.29 -9.03
C GLU A 164 -15.98 -12.15 -8.02
N PHE A 165 -14.96 -12.32 -7.17
CA PHE A 165 -14.61 -11.39 -6.10
C PHE A 165 -13.24 -10.74 -6.29
N TYR A 166 -12.88 -10.42 -7.54
CA TYR A 166 -11.61 -9.84 -7.97
C TYR A 166 -11.16 -8.58 -7.19
N TYR A 167 -12.10 -7.92 -6.50
CA TYR A 167 -11.90 -6.69 -5.73
C TYR A 167 -11.54 -6.89 -4.26
N ILE A 168 -11.74 -8.09 -3.69
CA ILE A 168 -11.52 -8.32 -2.25
C ILE A 168 -10.03 -8.28 -1.90
N VAL A 169 -9.19 -9.03 -2.62
CA VAL A 169 -7.74 -9.10 -2.34
C VAL A 169 -7.06 -7.73 -2.52
N PRO A 170 -7.29 -6.98 -3.62
CA PRO A 170 -6.73 -5.65 -3.78
C PRO A 170 -7.19 -4.65 -2.71
N ALA A 171 -8.46 -4.69 -2.30
CA ALA A 171 -8.99 -3.79 -1.28
C ALA A 171 -8.45 -4.11 0.13
N HIS A 172 -8.07 -5.36 0.40
CA HIS A 172 -7.34 -5.73 1.62
C HIS A 172 -5.88 -5.23 1.54
N ARG A 173 -5.19 -5.53 0.44
CA ARG A 173 -3.75 -5.26 0.29
C ARG A 173 -3.41 -3.77 0.19
N PHE A 174 -4.26 -3.00 -0.48
CA PHE A 174 -4.02 -1.59 -0.78
C PHE A 174 -5.03 -0.66 -0.10
N GLY A 175 -5.70 -1.15 0.94
CA GLY A 175 -6.65 -0.34 1.70
C GLY A 175 -5.99 0.92 2.26
N SER A 176 -6.70 2.04 2.24
CA SER A 176 -6.22 3.31 2.78
C SER A 176 -6.32 3.31 4.31
N LYS A 177 -5.38 3.99 4.98
CA LYS A 177 -5.33 3.98 6.46
C LYS A 177 -6.48 4.78 7.09
N ASP A 178 -7.09 5.70 6.36
CA ASP A 178 -8.30 6.42 6.75
C ASP A 178 -9.56 5.54 6.67
N GLY A 179 -9.45 4.32 6.13
CA GLY A 179 -10.56 3.39 5.96
C GLY A 179 -11.53 3.75 4.83
N SER A 180 -11.25 4.74 3.98
CA SER A 180 -12.12 5.09 2.85
C SER A 180 -12.13 4.01 1.77
N TYR A 181 -10.96 3.51 1.37
CA TYR A 181 -10.82 2.33 0.52
C TYR A 181 -10.46 1.10 1.37
N ASN A 182 -11.38 0.14 1.45
CA ASN A 182 -11.18 -1.13 2.15
C ASN A 182 -12.15 -2.20 1.59
N VAL A 183 -12.02 -3.45 2.05
CA VAL A 183 -12.85 -4.58 1.59
C VAL A 183 -14.35 -4.31 1.79
N ALA A 184 -14.77 -3.77 2.93
CA ALA A 184 -16.18 -3.54 3.22
C ALA A 184 -16.80 -2.49 2.27
N ASN A 185 -16.06 -1.41 2.00
CA ASN A 185 -16.49 -0.36 1.10
C ASN A 185 -16.45 -0.82 -0.37
N ALA A 186 -15.47 -1.65 -0.76
CA ALA A 186 -15.43 -2.27 -2.08
C ALA A 186 -16.64 -3.19 -2.34
N ILE A 187 -17.02 -4.04 -1.37
CA ILE A 187 -18.23 -4.87 -1.44
C ILE A 187 -19.48 -4.00 -1.61
N LYS A 188 -19.61 -2.94 -0.81
CA LYS A 188 -20.75 -2.01 -0.90
C LYS A 188 -20.78 -1.28 -2.24
N PHE A 189 -19.61 -0.90 -2.77
CA PHE A 189 -19.48 -0.23 -4.06
C PHE A 189 -20.01 -1.13 -5.17
N ILE A 190 -19.44 -2.34 -5.32
CA ILE A 190 -19.78 -3.29 -6.37
C ILE A 190 -21.26 -3.66 -6.36
N LYS A 191 -21.87 -3.82 -5.18
CA LYS A 191 -23.30 -4.11 -5.07
C LYS A 191 -24.20 -3.06 -5.73
N ASN A 192 -23.73 -1.82 -5.84
CA ASN A 192 -24.46 -0.70 -6.44
C ASN A 192 -23.89 -0.26 -7.80
N SER A 193 -22.94 -1.02 -8.36
CA SER A 193 -22.25 -0.70 -9.60
C SER A 193 -22.85 -1.42 -10.81
N LYS A 194 -22.51 -0.93 -12.00
CA LYS A 194 -22.76 -1.64 -13.28
C LYS A 194 -21.71 -2.72 -13.49
N ALA A 195 -21.95 -3.62 -14.43
CA ALA A 195 -20.96 -4.60 -14.86
C ALA A 195 -19.71 -3.91 -15.45
N GLY A 196 -18.54 -4.52 -15.28
CA GLY A 196 -17.28 -4.08 -15.91
C GLY A 196 -16.46 -3.05 -15.13
N VAL A 197 -16.79 -2.75 -13.88
CA VAL A 197 -15.98 -1.86 -13.01
C VAL A 197 -14.62 -2.50 -12.74
N THR A 198 -13.53 -1.74 -12.79
CA THR A 198 -12.19 -2.24 -12.46
C THR A 198 -11.81 -1.96 -11.01
N ASN A 199 -10.76 -2.62 -10.50
CA ASN A 199 -10.20 -2.32 -9.17
C ASN A 199 -9.71 -0.87 -9.04
N TYR A 200 -9.21 -0.30 -10.14
CA TYR A 200 -8.82 1.10 -10.19
C TYR A 200 -10.04 2.00 -10.00
N ASP A 201 -11.13 1.75 -10.71
CA ASP A 201 -12.36 2.55 -10.61
C ASP A 201 -12.93 2.54 -9.18
N ILE A 202 -12.98 1.37 -8.54
CA ILE A 202 -13.46 1.23 -7.15
C ILE A 202 -12.62 2.09 -6.20
N ALA A 203 -11.29 1.96 -6.28
CA ALA A 203 -10.38 2.69 -5.41
C ALA A 203 -10.45 4.20 -5.69
N LEU A 204 -10.43 4.60 -6.96
CA LEU A 204 -10.48 5.98 -7.39
C LEU A 204 -11.75 6.67 -6.90
N ASP A 205 -12.92 6.06 -7.10
CA ASP A 205 -14.20 6.67 -6.71
C ASP A 205 -14.34 6.79 -5.20
N LEU A 206 -13.92 5.76 -4.45
CA LEU A 206 -13.96 5.80 -2.98
C LEU A 206 -13.01 6.87 -2.43
N LEU A 207 -11.77 6.94 -2.93
CA LEU A 207 -10.79 7.95 -2.51
C LEU A 207 -11.21 9.36 -2.90
N LYS A 208 -11.70 9.58 -4.13
CA LYS A 208 -12.19 10.91 -4.59
C LYS A 208 -13.45 11.36 -3.85
N LYS A 209 -14.31 10.42 -3.44
CA LYS A 209 -15.47 10.75 -2.60
C LYS A 209 -15.02 11.24 -1.23
N GLU A 210 -14.05 10.56 -0.61
CA GLU A 210 -13.50 10.96 0.68
C GLU A 210 -12.75 12.29 0.59
N GLU A 211 -11.94 12.46 -0.46
CA GLU A 211 -11.26 13.70 -0.80
C GLU A 211 -12.22 14.90 -0.81
N LYS A 212 -13.34 14.79 -1.53
CA LYS A 212 -14.39 15.83 -1.57
C LYS A 212 -15.04 16.07 -0.21
N SER A 213 -15.22 15.02 0.59
CA SER A 213 -15.77 15.11 1.95
C SER A 213 -14.85 15.88 2.88
N ASN A 214 -13.55 15.58 2.84
CA ASN A 214 -12.53 16.25 3.65
C ASN A 214 -12.34 17.71 3.23
N LEU A 215 -12.33 18.00 1.93
CA LEU A 215 -12.30 19.38 1.44
C LEU A 215 -13.52 20.18 1.91
N LYS A 216 -14.74 19.62 1.76
CA LYS A 216 -15.97 20.28 2.23
C LYS A 216 -15.99 20.52 3.74
N SER A 217 -15.34 19.64 4.50
CA SER A 217 -15.26 19.72 5.96
C SER A 217 -14.04 20.49 6.44
N GLU A 218 -13.24 21.08 5.53
CA GLU A 218 -12.03 21.83 5.82
C GLU A 218 -11.00 21.04 6.65
N ASN A 219 -10.98 19.71 6.47
CA ASN A 219 -10.00 18.81 7.07
C ASN A 219 -8.78 18.70 6.16
N PHE A 220 -7.96 19.75 6.09
CA PHE A 220 -6.88 19.85 5.11
C PHE A 220 -5.78 18.80 5.31
N GLY A 221 -5.49 18.40 6.55
CA GLY A 221 -4.55 17.30 6.81
C GLY A 221 -5.05 15.96 6.27
N LEU A 222 -6.36 15.68 6.40
CA LEU A 222 -6.97 14.49 5.79
C LEU A 222 -7.07 14.62 4.26
N TYR A 223 -7.43 15.79 3.73
CA TYR A 223 -7.45 16.08 2.29
C TYR A 223 -6.06 15.82 1.66
N ARG A 224 -4.99 16.28 2.31
CA ARG A 224 -3.60 15.98 1.94
C ARG A 224 -3.32 14.48 1.93
N ASN A 225 -3.79 13.74 2.93
CA ASN A 225 -3.64 12.29 2.96
C ASN A 225 -4.41 11.59 1.82
N ASN A 226 -5.59 12.10 1.43
CA ASN A 226 -6.29 11.60 0.23
C ASN A 226 -5.45 11.79 -1.04
N LYS A 227 -4.78 12.94 -1.21
CA LYS A 227 -3.85 13.16 -2.33
C LYS A 227 -2.72 12.13 -2.34
N LEU A 228 -2.18 11.78 -1.18
CA LEU A 228 -1.15 10.75 -1.07
C LEU A 228 -1.68 9.34 -1.44
N TYR A 229 -2.90 8.99 -1.04
CA TYR A 229 -3.53 7.73 -1.48
C TYR A 229 -3.81 7.71 -2.98
N LEU A 230 -4.20 8.84 -3.56
CA LEU A 230 -4.39 8.99 -5.00
C LEU A 230 -3.04 8.89 -5.74
N TYR A 231 -1.96 9.44 -5.20
CA TYR A 231 -0.60 9.22 -5.71
C TYR A 231 -0.26 7.72 -5.78
N ASP A 232 -0.41 7.00 -4.67
CA ASP A 232 -0.08 5.58 -4.58
C ASP A 232 -0.91 4.72 -5.54
N LEU A 233 -2.21 5.04 -5.70
CA LEU A 233 -3.11 4.42 -6.67
C LEU A 233 -2.59 4.60 -8.10
N HIS A 234 -2.36 5.84 -8.53
CA HIS A 234 -1.94 6.14 -9.92
C HIS A 234 -0.54 5.59 -10.21
N LYS A 235 0.37 5.63 -9.23
CA LYS A 235 1.71 5.06 -9.35
C LYS A 235 1.66 3.55 -9.61
N ARG A 236 0.82 2.82 -8.88
CA ARG A 236 0.63 1.37 -9.03
C ARG A 236 0.09 1.01 -10.42
N GLU A 237 -0.86 1.80 -10.92
CA GLU A 237 -1.43 1.62 -12.26
C GLU A 237 -0.56 2.22 -13.40
N ALA A 238 0.68 2.63 -13.08
CA ALA A 238 1.62 3.25 -14.03
C ALA A 238 1.07 4.50 -14.77
N MET A 239 0.18 5.24 -14.12
CA MET A 239 -0.38 6.50 -14.61
C MET A 239 0.50 7.68 -14.22
N ASN A 240 1.70 7.74 -14.82
CA ASN A 240 2.80 8.60 -14.38
C ASN A 240 2.46 10.11 -14.28
N ASP A 241 1.68 10.66 -15.23
CA ASP A 241 1.29 12.07 -15.20
C ASP A 241 0.44 12.41 -13.96
N TYR A 242 -0.53 11.54 -13.66
CA TYR A 242 -1.40 11.72 -12.51
C TYR A 242 -0.65 11.47 -11.20
N SER A 243 0.22 10.46 -11.12
CA SER A 243 1.02 10.24 -9.91
C SER A 243 1.89 11.46 -9.62
N PHE A 244 2.62 11.98 -10.61
CA PHE A 244 3.47 13.14 -10.36
C PHE A 244 2.67 14.38 -9.92
N MET A 245 1.51 14.63 -10.54
CA MET A 245 0.61 15.71 -10.12
C MET A 245 0.19 15.58 -8.64
N TYR A 246 -0.26 14.39 -8.20
CA TYR A 246 -0.71 14.21 -6.82
C TYR A 246 0.42 14.33 -5.78
N ILE A 247 1.62 13.83 -6.07
CA ILE A 247 2.73 13.98 -5.10
C ILE A 247 3.22 15.44 -5.01
N LEU A 248 3.17 16.20 -6.11
CA LEU A 248 3.44 17.64 -6.07
C LEU A 248 2.37 18.38 -5.26
N GLN A 249 1.08 18.02 -5.42
CA GLN A 249 0.01 18.56 -4.59
C GLN A 249 0.22 18.26 -3.09
N VAL A 250 0.67 17.06 -2.74
CA VAL A 250 1.04 16.74 -1.35
C VAL A 250 2.13 17.67 -0.84
N PHE A 251 3.20 17.87 -1.61
CA PHE A 251 4.28 18.80 -1.21
C PHE A 251 3.79 20.25 -1.06
N ILE A 252 2.98 20.75 -2.01
CA ILE A 252 2.40 22.10 -1.93
C ILE A 252 1.55 22.23 -0.66
N MET A 253 0.68 21.26 -0.35
CA MET A 253 -0.10 21.26 0.88
C MET A 253 0.78 21.25 2.13
N ASP A 254 1.85 20.45 2.14
CA ASP A 254 2.79 20.39 3.28
C ASP A 254 3.44 21.78 3.54
N MET A 255 3.65 22.59 2.51
CA MET A 255 4.20 23.96 2.63
C MET A 255 3.15 25.04 2.99
N SER A 256 1.85 24.69 2.98
CA SER A 256 0.77 25.65 3.22
C SER A 256 0.56 26.01 4.69
N GLY A 257 0.95 25.10 5.60
CA GLY A 257 0.63 25.18 7.04
C GLY A 257 -0.81 24.81 7.39
N LEU A 258 -1.65 24.43 6.43
CA LEU A 258 -3.02 24.00 6.73
C LEU A 258 -3.03 22.60 7.36
N ASP A 259 -3.74 22.47 8.48
CA ASP A 259 -4.06 21.19 9.11
C ASP A 259 -5.58 21.05 9.30
N ASN A 260 -6.01 20.00 9.99
CA ASN A 260 -7.39 19.75 10.35
C ASN A 260 -7.89 20.77 11.38
N ALA A 261 -9.22 20.89 11.50
CA ALA A 261 -9.87 21.76 12.48
C ALA A 261 -9.59 23.27 12.32
N GLN A 262 -9.37 23.74 11.08
CA GLN A 262 -9.29 25.16 10.73
C GLN A 262 -8.10 25.92 11.38
N TYR A 263 -6.99 25.22 11.63
CA TYR A 263 -5.77 25.83 12.15
C TYR A 263 -4.69 25.99 11.08
N ILE A 264 -3.83 26.98 11.28
CA ILE A 264 -2.60 27.18 10.53
C ILE A 264 -1.42 26.91 11.46
N ASP A 265 -0.63 25.90 11.10
CA ASP A 265 0.58 25.49 11.79
C ASP A 265 1.70 26.51 11.64
N LYS A 266 2.50 26.63 12.70
CA LYS A 266 3.70 27.49 12.68
C LYS A 266 4.79 26.87 11.79
N PRO A 267 5.69 27.69 11.22
CA PRO A 267 6.78 27.21 10.39
C PRO A 267 7.64 26.11 11.05
N GLU A 268 7.80 26.13 12.37
CA GLU A 268 8.58 25.13 13.12
C GLU A 268 7.87 23.76 13.21
N SER A 269 6.55 23.72 13.02
CA SER A 269 5.73 22.50 13.06
C SER A 269 5.62 21.82 11.69
N ILE A 270 5.95 22.55 10.61
CA ILE A 270 5.93 22.00 9.25
C ILE A 270 6.99 20.90 9.09
N MET A 271 6.54 19.71 8.72
CA MET A 271 7.40 18.55 8.53
C MET A 271 7.84 18.42 7.07
N PHE A 272 9.16 18.39 6.85
CA PHE A 272 9.75 18.01 5.56
C PHE A 272 9.93 16.48 5.55
N ALA A 273 8.91 15.76 5.08
CA ALA A 273 8.89 14.31 5.17
C ALA A 273 9.83 13.66 4.11
N PRO A 274 10.90 12.94 4.51
CA PRO A 274 11.86 12.38 3.54
C PRO A 274 11.24 11.41 2.54
N GLY A 275 10.16 10.72 2.94
CA GLY A 275 9.39 9.85 2.04
C GLY A 275 8.74 10.59 0.86
N ILE A 276 8.28 11.83 1.07
CA ILE A 276 7.68 12.65 0.01
C ILE A 276 8.77 13.10 -0.97
N ARG A 277 9.91 13.57 -0.47
CA ARG A 277 11.10 13.90 -1.29
C ARG A 277 11.50 12.73 -2.17
N ASN A 278 11.67 11.56 -1.57
CA ASN A 278 12.09 10.35 -2.29
C ASN A 278 11.08 9.95 -3.37
N ASN A 279 9.79 10.15 -3.14
CA ASN A 279 8.76 9.89 -4.14
C ASN A 279 8.84 10.88 -5.31
N ILE A 280 9.03 12.18 -5.04
CA ILE A 280 9.20 13.21 -6.07
C ILE A 280 10.42 12.91 -6.94
N ILE A 281 11.59 12.64 -6.34
CA ILE A 281 12.82 12.31 -7.06
C ILE A 281 12.61 11.08 -7.95
N LYS A 282 11.98 10.02 -7.44
CA LYS A 282 11.68 8.82 -8.22
C LYS A 282 10.76 9.10 -9.40
N GLU A 283 9.76 9.97 -9.27
CA GLU A 283 8.91 10.36 -10.41
C GLU A 283 9.70 11.16 -11.46
N ILE A 284 10.57 12.09 -11.03
CA ILE A 284 11.45 12.85 -11.93
C ILE A 284 12.37 11.91 -12.71
N GLU A 285 13.05 10.99 -12.02
CA GLU A 285 13.96 10.01 -12.63
C GLU A 285 13.24 9.04 -13.57
N ARG A 286 12.13 8.45 -13.11
CA ARG A 286 11.33 7.49 -13.88
C ARG A 286 10.82 8.08 -15.19
N ASN A 287 10.45 9.36 -15.18
CA ASN A 287 9.95 10.08 -16.34
C ASN A 287 11.03 10.86 -17.10
N GLN A 288 12.30 10.78 -16.67
CA GLN A 288 13.45 11.46 -17.27
C GLN A 288 13.22 12.97 -17.44
N MET A 289 12.60 13.60 -16.44
CA MET A 289 12.20 15.00 -16.51
C MET A 289 13.40 15.94 -16.32
N ASN A 290 13.46 16.99 -17.13
CA ASN A 290 14.34 18.13 -16.91
C ASN A 290 13.65 19.23 -16.05
N GLU A 291 14.42 20.25 -15.66
CA GLU A 291 13.94 21.37 -14.81
C GLU A 291 12.66 22.03 -15.33
N SER A 292 12.62 22.31 -16.64
CA SER A 292 11.50 23.02 -17.27
C SER A 292 10.24 22.16 -17.27
N GLN A 293 10.37 20.84 -17.43
CA GLN A 293 9.25 19.92 -17.32
C GLN A 293 8.75 19.81 -15.88
N VAL A 294 9.65 19.75 -14.90
CA VAL A 294 9.27 19.76 -13.48
C VAL A 294 8.55 21.06 -13.12
N HIS A 295 9.08 22.22 -13.56
CA HIS A 295 8.42 23.52 -13.39
C HIS A 295 7.01 23.52 -14.00
N THR A 296 6.86 23.03 -15.23
CA THR A 296 5.54 22.97 -15.90
C THR A 296 4.55 22.13 -15.09
N LYS A 297 4.98 20.94 -14.64
CA LYS A 297 4.16 20.04 -13.84
C LYS A 297 3.84 20.60 -12.46
N PHE A 298 4.76 21.35 -11.86
CA PHE A 298 4.53 22.07 -10.62
C PHE A 298 3.46 23.15 -10.79
N SER A 299 3.57 23.97 -11.83
CA SER A 299 2.56 24.99 -12.15
C SER A 299 1.18 24.37 -12.43
N GLU A 300 1.13 23.23 -13.13
CA GLU A 300 -0.12 22.48 -13.32
C GLU A 300 -0.72 22.02 -11.98
N ALA A 301 0.10 21.42 -11.12
CA ALA A 301 -0.32 20.94 -9.80
C ALA A 301 -0.79 22.08 -8.89
N TRP A 302 -0.07 23.21 -8.89
CA TRP A 302 -0.38 24.43 -8.16
C TRP A 302 -1.72 25.01 -8.59
N ASN A 303 -1.89 25.27 -9.89
CA ASN A 303 -3.12 25.87 -10.42
C ASN A 303 -4.35 24.99 -10.21
N HIS A 304 -4.18 23.67 -10.17
CA HIS A 304 -5.27 22.75 -9.85
C HIS A 304 -5.65 22.77 -8.36
N LEU A 305 -4.67 22.92 -7.46
CA LEU A 305 -4.86 22.77 -6.02
C LEU A 305 -5.22 24.08 -5.31
N ILE A 306 -4.57 25.20 -5.65
CA ILE A 306 -4.72 26.45 -4.92
C ILE A 306 -6.17 26.96 -4.81
N PRO A 307 -7.05 26.79 -5.81
CA PRO A 307 -8.46 27.16 -5.65
C PRO A 307 -9.18 26.46 -4.48
N ASP A 308 -8.71 25.28 -4.06
CA ASP A 308 -9.25 24.52 -2.95
C ASP A 308 -8.67 24.95 -1.59
N LEU A 309 -7.56 25.71 -1.57
CA LEU A 309 -6.88 26.10 -0.34
C LEU A 309 -7.23 27.53 0.06
N PRO A 310 -7.80 27.75 1.25
CA PRO A 310 -8.14 29.09 1.74
C PRO A 310 -6.90 29.94 2.08
N PHE A 311 -5.75 29.31 2.25
CA PHE A 311 -4.50 29.95 2.67
C PHE A 311 -3.29 29.15 2.17
N HIS A 312 -2.19 29.86 1.89
CA HIS A 312 -0.89 29.27 1.65
C HIS A 312 0.19 30.27 2.07
N TYR A 313 1.28 29.81 2.70
CA TYR A 313 2.38 30.70 3.11
C TYR A 313 3.11 31.33 1.94
N LEU A 314 3.38 30.54 0.92
CA LEU A 314 4.24 30.90 -0.20
C LEU A 314 3.42 31.26 -1.43
N THR A 315 3.97 32.11 -2.30
CA THR A 315 3.55 32.22 -3.70
C THR A 315 3.97 30.97 -4.50
N GLU A 316 3.50 30.84 -5.75
CA GLU A 316 3.88 29.72 -6.63
C GLU A 316 5.41 29.61 -6.79
N GLU A 317 6.06 30.73 -7.10
CA GLU A 317 7.51 30.82 -7.31
C GLU A 317 8.31 30.51 -6.04
N GLU A 318 7.85 30.99 -4.89
CA GLU A 318 8.48 30.68 -3.60
C GLU A 318 8.28 29.21 -3.23
N CYS A 319 7.12 28.62 -3.52
CA CYS A 319 6.86 27.21 -3.25
C CYS A 319 7.64 26.29 -4.21
N LEU A 320 7.81 26.69 -5.47
CA LEU A 320 8.70 26.00 -6.41
C LEU A 320 10.16 26.10 -5.96
N SER A 321 10.59 27.26 -5.47
CA SER A 321 11.92 27.43 -4.87
C SER A 321 12.09 26.52 -3.65
N ALA A 322 11.07 26.41 -2.79
CA ALA A 322 11.05 25.48 -1.67
C ALA A 322 11.14 24.02 -2.12
N LEU A 323 10.51 23.64 -3.24
CA LEU A 323 10.63 22.29 -3.81
C LEU A 323 12.08 21.96 -4.16
N TRP A 324 12.78 22.86 -4.85
CA TRP A 324 14.18 22.64 -5.22
C TRP A 324 15.08 22.55 -3.99
N LEU A 325 14.89 23.43 -3.01
CA LEU A 325 15.61 23.37 -1.73
C LEU A 325 15.34 22.05 -1.00
N PHE A 326 14.10 21.56 -1.02
CA PHE A 326 13.74 20.27 -0.44
C PHE A 326 14.41 19.10 -1.18
N ILE A 327 14.44 19.12 -2.52
CA ILE A 327 15.17 18.14 -3.33
C ILE A 327 16.67 18.17 -3.03
N ASP A 328 17.25 19.36 -2.81
CA ASP A 328 18.68 19.54 -2.52
C ASP A 328 19.05 19.30 -1.04
N GLU A 329 18.11 18.84 -0.21
CA GLU A 329 18.31 18.61 1.25
C GLU A 329 18.67 19.90 2.02
N GLU A 330 18.24 21.05 1.50
CA GLU A 330 18.39 22.37 2.11
C GLU A 330 17.11 22.81 2.84
N GLU A 331 16.51 21.89 3.60
CA GLU A 331 15.21 22.07 4.29
C GLU A 331 15.15 23.32 5.17
N GLU A 332 16.26 23.68 5.83
CA GLU A 332 16.34 24.89 6.65
C GLU A 332 16.15 26.17 5.81
N LYS A 333 16.65 26.20 4.57
CA LYS A 333 16.41 27.33 3.67
C LYS A 333 14.97 27.34 3.17
N ALA A 334 14.39 26.17 2.88
CA ALA A 334 12.98 26.08 2.52
C ALA A 334 12.08 26.57 3.67
N ARG A 335 12.38 26.17 4.91
CA ARG A 335 11.70 26.65 6.12
C ARG A 335 11.83 28.16 6.29
N GLN A 336 12.99 28.75 6.00
CA GLN A 336 13.18 30.20 6.07
C GLN A 336 12.22 30.97 5.13
N LEU A 337 11.89 30.43 3.95
CA LEU A 337 10.88 31.06 3.07
C LEU A 337 9.52 31.15 3.79
N ILE A 338 9.10 30.06 4.42
CA ILE A 338 7.84 29.99 5.17
C ILE A 338 7.91 30.92 6.40
N THR A 339 8.99 30.88 7.17
CA THR A 339 9.19 31.75 8.35
C THR A 339 9.17 33.23 7.99
N ASN A 340 9.74 33.61 6.86
CA ASN A 340 9.72 35.00 6.40
C ASN A 340 8.31 35.44 5.99
N SER A 341 7.55 34.58 5.29
CA SER A 341 6.14 34.84 5.01
C SER A 341 5.34 34.99 6.31
N TYR A 342 5.49 34.02 7.22
CA TYR A 342 4.80 33.98 8.52
C TYR A 342 4.91 35.28 9.32
N LYS A 343 6.13 35.84 9.43
CA LYS A 343 6.42 37.07 10.18
C LYS A 343 5.71 38.31 9.62
N ASN A 344 5.37 38.29 8.33
CA ASN A 344 4.77 39.43 7.63
C ASN A 344 3.24 39.29 7.50
N LEU A 345 2.64 38.21 8.01
CA LEU A 345 1.19 37.98 7.88
C LEU A 345 0.38 38.94 8.76
N ASN A 346 -0.67 39.51 8.18
CA ASN A 346 -1.76 40.09 8.95
C ASN A 346 -2.71 38.99 9.43
N LYS A 347 -2.34 38.31 10.52
CA LYS A 347 -3.09 37.17 11.09
C LYS A 347 -4.57 37.49 11.29
N ASN A 348 -4.89 38.67 11.83
CA ASN A 348 -6.26 39.12 12.07
C ASN A 348 -7.09 39.24 10.78
N GLU A 349 -6.48 39.70 9.69
CA GLU A 349 -7.16 39.80 8.40
C GLU A 349 -7.40 38.41 7.78
N ILE A 350 -6.42 37.52 7.89
CA ILE A 350 -6.54 36.13 7.43
C ILE A 350 -7.67 35.43 8.19
N THR A 351 -7.66 35.46 9.52
CA THR A 351 -8.72 34.85 10.33
C THR A 351 -10.10 35.40 9.98
N LYS A 352 -10.24 36.72 9.75
CA LYS A 352 -11.51 37.31 9.31
C LYS A 352 -11.97 36.84 7.93
N LYS A 353 -11.04 36.61 7.01
CA LYS A 353 -11.34 36.23 5.62
C LYS A 353 -11.61 34.73 5.46
N THR A 354 -10.88 33.91 6.19
CA THR A 354 -10.85 32.44 5.98
C THR A 354 -11.46 31.66 7.13
N ASN A 355 -11.74 32.29 8.27
CA ASN A 355 -12.10 31.62 9.52
C ASN A 355 -11.03 30.61 10.02
N LEU A 356 -9.77 30.81 9.62
CA LEU A 356 -8.64 30.02 10.10
C LEU A 356 -7.96 30.69 11.29
N TYR A 357 -7.48 29.90 12.23
CA TYR A 357 -6.81 30.38 13.45
C TYR A 357 -5.34 29.98 13.46
N PHE A 358 -4.47 30.86 13.92
CA PHE A 358 -3.06 30.54 14.12
C PHE A 358 -2.88 29.89 15.47
N LEU A 359 -2.11 28.80 15.54
CA LEU A 359 -1.93 28.03 16.77
C LEU A 359 -1.33 28.85 17.94
N ASP A 360 -0.71 30.00 17.65
CA ASP A 360 -0.23 30.96 18.66
C ASP A 360 -1.34 31.56 19.52
N ASP A 361 -2.55 31.70 18.99
CA ASP A 361 -3.63 32.48 19.60
C ASP A 361 -4.53 31.64 20.53
N LEU A 362 -4.20 30.36 20.72
CA LEU A 362 -5.00 29.36 21.44
C LEU A 362 -4.37 28.88 22.76
N ILE A 363 -3.22 29.45 23.15
CA ILE A 363 -2.50 29.10 24.40
C ILE A 363 -2.51 30.29 25.36
#